data_AF-A0AAW2NXV8-F1
#
_entry.id   AF-A0AAW2NXV8-F1
#
_cell.length_a   1.000
_cell.length_b   1.000
_cell.length_c   1.000
_cell.angle_alpha   90.00
_cell.angle_beta   90.00
_cell.angle_gamma   90.00
#
_symmetry.space_group_name_H-M   'P 1'
#
loop_
_entity.id
_entity.type
_entity.pdbx_description
1 polymer ?
#
loop_
_entity_poly.entity_id
_entity_poly.type
_entity_poly.pdbx_seq_one_letter_code
_entity_poly.pdbx_strand_id
1 'polypeptide(L)'
;MKGNKWSGILVPNVVKELNNIKEESRKCHLLVAGEHEFEVQDQSINYIVNLREKTCNCQVWDISGIPCRHATLGINYRKDDVVSYCDSRFSLDKYMKAYKYSIHPVPDQTFWPVGVDVTHTTLLPPVIKRIPDKPKKSRRKEPGEAPNAIKRSSIVRCKTCNELGHNSITCPSIQVRNSRRNSNLHVPLSQLTKKCRKSKGEAEALIGRKRKVALSQPQVQVSSSQPLSTTKEVPSMHFASSSSQPQPSSHLGAIYLPPSF
;
A
#
# COMPACT_ATOMS: atom_id res chain seq x y z
N MET A 1 23.64 2.33 -18.26
CA MET A 1 22.45 2.29 -17.37
C MET A 1 21.59 1.07 -17.69
N LYS A 2 20.87 0.51 -16.70
CA LYS A 2 19.97 -0.65 -16.92
C LYS A 2 18.84 -0.33 -17.92
N GLY A 3 18.37 0.92 -17.95
CA GLY A 3 17.29 1.36 -18.84
C GLY A 3 17.55 1.21 -20.33
N ASN A 4 18.81 1.32 -20.79
CA ASN A 4 19.15 1.20 -22.22
C ASN A 4 18.84 -0.18 -22.83
N LYS A 5 18.67 -1.20 -21.98
CA LYS A 5 18.34 -2.57 -22.43
C LYS A 5 16.84 -2.81 -22.53
N TRP A 6 16.02 -1.89 -22.02
CA TRP A 6 14.58 -2.04 -21.99
C TRP A 6 13.95 -1.42 -23.24
N SER A 7 12.98 -2.11 -23.81
CA SER A 7 12.16 -1.65 -24.93
C SER A 7 10.73 -1.46 -24.45
N GLY A 8 10.08 -0.37 -24.86
CA GLY A 8 8.67 -0.10 -24.57
C GLY A 8 8.44 1.25 -23.88
N ILE A 9 7.16 1.53 -23.61
CA ILE A 9 6.71 2.83 -23.08
C ILE A 9 6.93 2.92 -21.56
N LEU A 10 6.72 1.81 -20.83
CA LEU A 10 6.80 1.76 -19.37
C LEU A 10 8.03 0.96 -18.90
N VAL A 11 8.46 1.22 -17.67
CA VAL A 11 9.51 0.43 -17.00
C VAL A 11 9.04 -1.02 -16.80
N PRO A 12 9.89 -2.04 -17.01
CA PRO A 12 9.48 -3.45 -16.98
C PRO A 12 8.79 -3.92 -15.69
N ASN A 13 9.16 -3.35 -14.54
CA ASN A 13 8.51 -3.67 -13.27
C ASN A 13 7.03 -3.29 -13.26
N VAL A 14 6.69 -2.16 -13.87
CA VAL A 14 5.30 -1.69 -13.99
C VAL A 14 4.54 -2.53 -15.01
N VAL A 15 5.17 -2.89 -16.13
CA VAL A 15 4.56 -3.81 -17.11
C VAL A 15 4.23 -5.16 -16.46
N LYS A 16 5.15 -5.70 -15.66
CA LYS A 16 4.93 -6.95 -14.92
C LYS A 16 3.76 -6.82 -13.94
N GLU A 17 3.69 -5.71 -13.22
CA GLU A 17 2.59 -5.42 -12.29
C GLU A 17 1.24 -5.30 -13.02
N LEU A 18 1.19 -4.59 -14.14
CA LEU A 18 -0.02 -4.47 -14.97
C LEU A 18 -0.52 -5.82 -15.45
N ASN A 19 0.38 -6.73 -15.85
CA ASN A 19 -0.01 -8.09 -16.24
C ASN A 19 -0.65 -8.85 -15.07
N ASN A 20 -0.10 -8.72 -13.86
CA ASN A 20 -0.69 -9.33 -12.66
C ASN A 20 -2.07 -8.72 -12.35
N ILE A 21 -2.18 -7.40 -12.37
CA ILE A 21 -3.44 -6.67 -12.15
C ILE A 21 -4.50 -7.08 -13.18
N LYS A 22 -4.10 -7.28 -14.44
CA LYS A 22 -5.00 -7.74 -15.51
C LYS A 22 -5.58 -9.13 -15.21
N GLU A 23 -4.78 -10.07 -14.71
CA GLU A 23 -5.27 -11.38 -14.30
C GLU A 23 -6.19 -11.28 -13.08
N GLU A 24 -5.83 -10.48 -12.08
CA GLU A 24 -6.66 -10.26 -10.88
C GLU A 24 -7.98 -9.55 -11.20
N SER A 25 -8.01 -8.66 -12.20
CA SER A 25 -9.22 -7.95 -12.61
C SER A 25 -10.33 -8.88 -13.09
N ARG A 26 -9.98 -10.07 -13.61
CA ARG A 26 -10.94 -11.07 -14.09
C ARG A 26 -11.75 -11.73 -12.96
N LYS A 27 -11.34 -11.55 -11.70
CA LYS A 27 -12.04 -12.08 -10.52
C LYS A 27 -13.15 -11.14 -10.04
N CYS A 28 -13.22 -9.92 -10.58
CA CYS A 28 -14.23 -8.94 -10.22
C CYS A 28 -15.38 -8.95 -11.25
N HIS A 29 -16.55 -8.46 -10.85
CA HIS A 29 -17.72 -8.29 -11.71
C HIS A 29 -17.99 -6.81 -11.90
N LEU A 30 -18.34 -6.41 -13.12
CA LEU A 30 -18.53 -5.02 -13.49
C LEU A 30 -19.99 -4.76 -13.87
N LEU A 31 -20.53 -3.67 -13.34
CA LEU A 31 -21.80 -3.07 -13.69
C LEU A 31 -21.51 -1.67 -14.25
N VAL A 32 -22.15 -1.35 -15.37
CA VAL A 32 -22.00 -0.04 -16.02
C VAL A 32 -22.97 0.93 -15.36
N ALA A 33 -22.44 2.02 -14.77
CA ALA A 33 -23.25 3.08 -14.19
C ALA A 33 -23.35 4.30 -15.13
N GLY A 34 -22.30 4.57 -15.91
CA GLY A 34 -22.25 5.64 -16.90
C GLY A 34 -21.17 5.41 -17.95
N GLU A 35 -20.90 6.41 -18.79
CA GLU A 35 -19.93 6.26 -19.88
C GLU A 35 -18.51 5.91 -19.37
N HIS A 36 -18.06 6.60 -18.31
CA HIS A 36 -16.74 6.37 -17.69
C HIS A 36 -16.84 5.91 -16.24
N GLU A 37 -18.05 5.60 -15.77
CA GLU A 37 -18.34 5.26 -14.38
C GLU A 37 -18.85 3.82 -14.27
N PHE A 38 -18.23 3.07 -13.37
CA PHE A 38 -18.51 1.66 -13.19
C PHE A 38 -18.65 1.32 -11.71
N GLU A 39 -19.62 0.49 -11.39
CA GLU A 39 -19.69 -0.20 -10.12
C GLU A 39 -19.04 -1.58 -10.29
N VAL A 40 -17.96 -1.83 -9.56
CA VAL A 40 -17.22 -3.08 -9.61
C VAL A 40 -17.42 -3.83 -8.32
N GLN A 41 -18.10 -4.96 -8.39
CA GLN A 41 -18.21 -5.91 -7.29
C GLN A 41 -16.95 -6.76 -7.22
N ASP A 42 -16.30 -6.75 -6.07
CA ASP A 42 -15.15 -7.57 -5.78
C ASP A 42 -15.34 -8.22 -4.42
N GLN A 43 -15.49 -9.54 -4.45
CA GLN A 43 -15.94 -10.34 -3.30
C GLN A 43 -17.30 -9.83 -2.79
N SER A 44 -17.35 -9.29 -1.58
CA SER A 44 -18.58 -8.77 -0.94
C SER A 44 -18.61 -7.25 -0.83
N ILE A 45 -17.76 -6.54 -1.58
CA ILE A 45 -17.65 -5.08 -1.54
C ILE A 45 -17.81 -4.53 -2.97
N ASN A 46 -18.56 -3.45 -3.09
CA ASN A 46 -18.70 -2.73 -4.35
C ASN A 46 -17.80 -1.49 -4.34
N TYR A 47 -17.09 -1.27 -5.43
CA TYR A 47 -16.19 -0.15 -5.64
C TYR A 47 -16.69 0.69 -6.80
N ILE A 48 -16.68 2.01 -6.63
CA ILE A 48 -16.96 2.94 -7.73
C ILE A 48 -15.63 3.27 -8.41
N VAL A 49 -15.63 3.21 -9.74
CA VAL A 49 -14.49 3.50 -10.61
C VAL A 49 -14.90 4.61 -11.57
N ASN A 50 -14.12 5.68 -11.65
CA ASN A 50 -14.27 6.71 -12.67
C ASN A 50 -13.00 6.78 -13.52
N LEU A 51 -13.11 6.36 -14.78
CA LEU A 51 -11.96 6.32 -15.71
C LEU A 51 -11.54 7.70 -16.22
N ARG A 52 -12.47 8.66 -16.29
CA ARG A 52 -12.18 10.02 -16.75
C ARG A 52 -11.34 10.75 -15.70
N GLU A 53 -11.72 10.62 -14.44
CA GLU A 53 -11.00 11.22 -13.31
C GLU A 53 -9.78 10.38 -12.87
N LYS A 54 -9.68 9.15 -13.36
CA LYS A 54 -8.65 8.17 -12.98
C LYS A 54 -8.68 7.82 -11.49
N THR A 55 -9.87 7.69 -10.93
CA THR A 55 -10.11 7.44 -9.49
C THR A 55 -10.80 6.11 -9.26
N CYS A 56 -10.60 5.54 -8.06
CA CYS A 56 -11.33 4.37 -7.60
C CYS A 56 -11.44 4.39 -6.08
N ASN A 57 -12.60 4.00 -5.52
CA ASN A 57 -12.82 3.98 -4.07
C ASN A 57 -11.86 3.07 -3.28
N CYS A 58 -11.14 2.16 -3.94
CA CYS A 58 -10.08 1.39 -3.29
C CYS A 58 -8.81 2.22 -2.98
N GLN A 59 -8.71 3.45 -3.52
CA GLN A 59 -7.59 4.41 -3.39
C GLN A 59 -6.23 3.92 -3.91
N VAL A 60 -6.11 2.67 -4.35
CA VAL A 60 -4.86 2.13 -4.89
C VAL A 60 -4.42 2.92 -6.11
N TRP A 61 -5.35 3.30 -6.99
CA TRP A 61 -5.01 4.07 -8.19
C TRP A 61 -4.55 5.49 -7.85
N ASP A 62 -5.26 6.18 -6.95
CA ASP A 62 -4.91 7.54 -6.53
C ASP A 62 -3.53 7.62 -5.89
N ILE A 63 -3.17 6.61 -5.08
CA ILE A 63 -1.90 6.56 -4.36
C ILE A 63 -0.76 6.12 -5.27
N SER A 64 -0.96 5.07 -6.07
CA SER A 64 0.12 4.46 -6.86
C SER A 64 0.31 5.14 -8.21
N GLY A 65 -0.73 5.77 -8.77
CA GLY A 65 -0.76 6.22 -10.16
C GLY A 65 -0.85 5.06 -11.18
N ILE A 66 -1.08 3.83 -10.73
CA ILE A 66 -1.26 2.64 -11.56
C ILE A 66 -2.73 2.17 -11.41
N PRO A 67 -3.45 1.89 -12.50
CA PRO A 67 -4.82 1.39 -12.41
C PRO A 67 -4.92 0.16 -11.52
N CYS A 68 -5.81 0.17 -10.53
CA CYS A 68 -6.08 -1.00 -9.70
C CYS A 68 -6.81 -2.11 -10.49
N ARG A 69 -7.04 -3.28 -9.90
CA ARG A 69 -7.78 -4.37 -10.56
C ARG A 69 -9.20 -3.96 -10.97
N HIS A 70 -9.87 -3.14 -10.16
CA HIS A 70 -11.21 -2.63 -10.46
C HIS A 70 -11.22 -1.68 -11.65
N ALA A 71 -10.29 -0.71 -11.65
CA ALA A 71 -10.10 0.22 -12.75
C ALA A 71 -9.70 -0.50 -14.04
N THR A 72 -8.80 -1.47 -13.94
CA THR A 72 -8.35 -2.28 -15.07
C THR A 72 -9.51 -3.06 -15.70
N LEU A 73 -10.47 -3.54 -14.90
CA LEU A 73 -11.67 -4.17 -15.44
C LEU A 73 -12.52 -3.19 -16.26
N GLY A 74 -12.73 -1.97 -15.77
CA GLY A 74 -13.45 -0.92 -16.51
C GLY A 74 -12.73 -0.49 -17.81
N ILE A 75 -11.40 -0.35 -17.75
CA ILE A 75 -10.57 -0.03 -18.93
C ILE A 75 -10.70 -1.13 -19.97
N ASN A 76 -10.59 -2.40 -19.55
CA ASN A 76 -10.73 -3.56 -20.44
C ASN A 76 -12.13 -3.65 -21.04
N TYR A 77 -13.17 -3.31 -20.28
CA TYR A 77 -14.56 -3.26 -20.77
C TYR A 77 -14.71 -2.25 -21.92
N ARG A 78 -14.07 -1.08 -21.80
CA ARG A 78 -14.02 -0.06 -22.87
C ARG A 78 -13.10 -0.43 -24.04
N LYS A 79 -12.30 -1.49 -23.91
CA LYS A 79 -11.25 -1.91 -24.86
C LYS A 79 -10.16 -0.85 -25.04
N ASP A 80 -9.95 -0.01 -24.04
CA ASP A 80 -8.86 0.96 -24.04
C ASP A 80 -7.55 0.28 -23.59
N ASP A 81 -6.41 0.89 -23.91
CA ASP A 81 -5.10 0.42 -23.47
C ASP A 81 -4.82 0.85 -22.02
N VAL A 82 -4.66 -0.11 -21.11
CA VAL A 82 -4.33 0.10 -19.69
C VAL A 82 -3.05 0.93 -19.51
N VAL A 83 -2.08 0.79 -20.41
CA VAL A 83 -0.82 1.55 -20.35
C VAL A 83 -1.06 3.05 -20.42
N SER A 84 -2.09 3.50 -21.15
CA SER A 84 -2.44 4.93 -21.30
C SER A 84 -3.01 5.56 -20.02
N TYR A 85 -3.51 4.73 -19.11
CA TYR A 85 -4.08 5.14 -17.83
C TYR A 85 -3.04 5.22 -16.70
N CYS A 86 -1.85 4.65 -16.88
CA CYS A 86 -0.73 4.79 -15.95
C CYS A 86 -0.19 6.22 -15.89
N ASP A 87 0.32 6.60 -14.72
CA ASP A 87 0.98 7.88 -14.55
C ASP A 87 2.28 7.95 -15.40
N SER A 88 2.48 9.09 -16.06
CA SER A 88 3.66 9.40 -16.87
C SER A 88 5.00 9.20 -16.16
N ARG A 89 5.02 9.26 -14.81
CA ARG A 89 6.23 9.04 -14.00
C ARG A 89 6.83 7.63 -14.19
N PHE A 90 6.01 6.66 -14.59
CA PHE A 90 6.45 5.29 -14.86
C PHE A 90 6.95 5.05 -16.29
N SER A 91 6.93 6.08 -17.13
CA SER A 91 7.48 5.98 -18.49
C SER A 91 8.98 5.71 -18.47
N LEU A 92 9.43 4.93 -19.44
CA LEU A 92 10.85 4.64 -19.65
C LEU A 92 11.63 5.93 -19.87
N ASP A 93 11.06 6.90 -20.58
CA ASP A 93 11.65 8.22 -20.80
C ASP A 93 11.92 8.98 -19.51
N LYS A 94 10.96 9.00 -18.57
CA LYS A 94 11.15 9.66 -17.26
C LYS A 94 12.20 8.92 -16.43
N TYR A 95 12.21 7.59 -16.47
CA TYR A 95 13.26 6.79 -15.82
C TYR A 95 14.65 7.14 -16.38
N MET A 96 14.80 7.18 -17.71
CA MET A 96 16.06 7.53 -18.37
C MET A 96 16.52 8.95 -18.04
N LYS A 97 15.59 9.91 -17.96
CA LYS A 97 15.88 11.29 -17.54
C LYS A 97 16.33 11.35 -16.08
N ALA A 98 15.65 10.64 -15.17
CA ALA A 98 15.95 10.66 -13.74
C ALA A 98 17.36 10.12 -13.44
N TYR A 99 17.78 9.09 -14.15
CA TYR A 99 19.08 8.44 -13.94
C TYR A 99 20.15 8.84 -14.97
N LYS A 100 19.89 9.88 -15.79
CA LYS A 100 20.81 10.34 -16.85
C LYS A 100 22.18 10.72 -16.29
N TYR A 101 22.20 11.34 -15.11
CA TYR A 101 23.41 11.80 -14.45
C TYR A 101 23.95 10.74 -13.50
N SER A 102 25.28 10.67 -13.39
CA SER A 102 25.93 9.79 -12.43
C SER A 102 25.89 10.40 -11.04
N ILE A 103 25.62 9.57 -10.02
CA ILE A 103 25.82 9.96 -8.63
C ILE A 103 27.32 9.85 -8.38
N HIS A 104 27.98 10.97 -8.13
CA HIS A 104 29.39 11.00 -7.79
C HIS A 104 29.61 10.37 -6.41
N PRO A 105 30.70 9.62 -6.20
CA PRO A 105 31.04 9.12 -4.88
C PRO A 105 31.25 10.29 -3.92
N VAL A 106 30.67 10.18 -2.73
CA VAL A 106 30.97 11.12 -1.64
C VAL A 106 32.34 10.73 -1.08
N PRO A 107 33.29 11.68 -0.96
CA PRO A 107 34.59 11.39 -0.36
C PRO A 107 34.41 10.93 1.09
N ASP A 108 35.42 10.27 1.65
CA ASP A 108 35.37 9.87 3.07
C ASP A 108 35.27 11.11 3.98
N GLN A 109 34.70 10.91 5.18
CA GLN A 109 34.42 11.97 6.13
C GLN A 109 35.67 12.80 6.47
N THR A 110 36.86 12.18 6.47
CA THR A 110 38.14 12.84 6.71
C THR A 110 38.48 13.93 5.69
N PHE A 111 38.01 13.79 4.45
CA PHE A 111 38.25 14.75 3.37
C PHE A 111 37.13 15.77 3.22
N TRP A 112 36.08 15.67 4.04
CA TRP A 112 35.04 16.69 4.03
C TRP A 112 35.66 18.00 4.48
N PRO A 113 35.36 19.12 3.81
CA PRO A 113 35.91 20.41 4.19
C PRO A 113 35.54 20.69 5.65
N VAL A 114 36.55 20.70 6.52
CA VAL A 114 36.42 21.14 7.91
C VAL A 114 36.36 22.66 7.85
N GLY A 115 35.18 23.20 7.53
CA GLY A 115 35.08 24.59 7.08
C GLY A 115 33.79 25.29 7.49
N VAL A 116 33.91 26.08 8.57
CA VAL A 116 33.35 27.43 8.80
C VAL A 116 31.83 27.59 9.02
N ASP A 117 30.94 26.76 8.45
CA ASP A 117 29.48 26.92 8.63
C ASP A 117 28.82 25.82 9.48
N VAL A 118 29.63 24.94 10.06
CA VAL A 118 29.21 24.01 11.13
C VAL A 118 29.49 24.63 12.50
N THR A 119 29.42 25.96 12.62
CA THR A 119 29.23 26.61 13.92
C THR A 119 27.84 26.29 14.41
N HIS A 120 27.61 25.03 14.81
CA HIS A 120 26.48 24.60 15.62
C HIS A 120 25.20 25.41 15.32
N THR A 121 24.79 25.50 14.04
CA THR A 121 23.49 26.08 13.72
C THR A 121 22.54 25.14 14.41
N THR A 122 22.11 25.55 15.60
CA THR A 122 21.45 24.67 16.53
C THR A 122 20.11 24.49 15.88
N LEU A 123 19.93 23.36 15.17
CA LEU A 123 18.69 23.05 14.49
C LEU A 123 17.65 22.98 15.60
N LEU A 124 16.93 24.07 15.80
CA LEU A 124 15.91 24.14 16.82
C LEU A 124 14.86 23.10 16.44
N PRO A 125 14.38 22.30 17.41
CA PRO A 125 13.27 21.43 17.13
C PRO A 125 12.11 22.28 16.58
N PRO A 126 11.33 21.75 15.62
CA PRO A 126 10.17 22.46 15.12
C PRO A 126 9.29 22.87 16.31
N VAL A 127 8.80 24.10 16.30
CA VAL A 127 7.97 24.63 17.39
C VAL A 127 6.69 23.80 17.48
N ILE A 128 6.64 22.87 18.44
CA ILE A 128 5.45 22.07 18.73
C ILE A 128 4.45 23.00 19.42
N LYS A 129 3.48 23.53 18.66
CA LYS A 129 2.34 24.24 19.23
C LYS A 129 1.46 23.22 19.97
N ARG A 130 1.12 23.49 21.24
CA ARG A 130 0.04 22.73 21.90
C ARG A 130 -1.24 22.95 21.11
N ILE A 131 -1.79 21.87 20.56
CA ILE A 131 -3.14 21.87 20.01
C ILE A 131 -4.07 22.27 21.16
N PRO A 132 -5.08 23.14 20.94
CA PRO A 132 -6.06 23.47 21.96
C PRO A 132 -6.58 22.18 22.61
N ASP A 133 -6.53 22.12 23.94
CA ASP A 133 -7.07 20.97 24.65
C ASP A 133 -8.52 20.75 24.24
N LYS A 134 -8.90 19.47 24.14
CA LYS A 134 -10.28 19.08 23.91
C LYS A 134 -11.19 19.84 24.87
N PRO A 135 -12.27 20.49 24.39
CA PRO A 135 -13.23 21.15 25.26
C PRO A 135 -13.66 20.21 26.39
N LYS A 136 -13.67 20.72 27.62
CA LYS A 136 -14.08 19.93 28.79
C LYS A 136 -15.50 19.40 28.52
N LYS A 137 -15.67 18.07 28.62
CA LYS A 137 -16.99 17.42 28.45
C LYS A 137 -18.05 17.94 29.43
N SER A 138 -17.63 18.52 30.55
CA SER A 138 -18.52 19.10 31.56
C SER A 138 -18.23 20.57 31.74
N ARG A 139 -19.32 21.36 31.88
CA ARG A 139 -19.30 22.77 32.26
C ARG A 139 -18.58 22.96 33.61
N ARG A 140 -17.86 24.08 33.79
CA ARG A 140 -17.38 24.54 35.11
C ARG A 140 -18.59 24.97 35.94
N LYS A 141 -18.67 24.50 37.19
CA LYS A 141 -19.73 24.87 38.12
C LYS A 141 -19.40 26.21 38.79
N GLU A 142 -20.41 27.04 39.01
CA GLU A 142 -20.27 28.30 39.76
C GLU A 142 -20.16 28.03 41.28
N PRO A 143 -19.59 28.96 42.07
CA PRO A 143 -19.55 28.85 43.52
C PRO A 143 -20.96 28.71 44.10
N GLY A 144 -21.27 27.55 44.71
CA GLY A 144 -22.58 27.24 45.31
C GLY A 144 -23.36 26.12 44.62
N GLU A 145 -22.97 25.70 43.42
CA GLU A 145 -23.59 24.52 42.79
C GLU A 145 -23.16 23.23 43.49
N ALA A 146 -24.12 22.38 43.89
CA ALA A 146 -23.85 21.10 44.53
C ALA A 146 -22.94 20.21 43.66
N PRO A 147 -21.97 19.48 44.24
CA PRO A 147 -21.13 18.57 43.48
C PRO A 147 -22.02 17.52 42.77
N ASN A 148 -21.66 17.12 41.55
CA ASN A 148 -22.30 15.94 40.95
C ASN A 148 -22.09 14.79 41.93
N ALA A 149 -23.15 14.09 42.32
CA ALA A 149 -23.05 12.93 43.19
C ALA A 149 -22.15 11.89 42.51
N ILE A 150 -20.86 11.90 42.84
CA ILE A 150 -19.94 10.84 42.45
C ILE A 150 -20.41 9.64 43.25
N LYS A 151 -21.29 8.82 42.66
CA LYS A 151 -21.60 7.49 43.18
C LYS A 151 -20.38 6.59 42.97
N ARG A 152 -19.29 6.86 43.70
CA ARG A 152 -18.24 5.86 43.94
C ARG A 152 -18.68 5.02 45.15
N SER A 153 -19.81 4.34 45.01
CA SER A 153 -20.19 3.27 45.91
C SER A 153 -19.76 1.95 45.29
N SER A 154 -18.45 1.71 45.24
CA SER A 154 -17.96 0.34 45.08
C SER A 154 -16.85 0.16 46.09
N ILE A 155 -17.21 -0.33 47.26
CA ILE A 155 -16.26 -1.01 48.12
C ILE A 155 -15.67 -2.13 47.25
N VAL A 156 -14.43 -1.96 46.83
CA VAL A 156 -13.80 -2.89 45.89
C VAL A 156 -13.51 -4.18 46.65
N ARG A 157 -13.95 -5.32 46.10
CA ARG A 157 -13.61 -6.65 46.60
C ARG A 157 -12.37 -7.16 45.88
N CYS A 158 -11.35 -7.49 46.65
CA CYS A 158 -10.11 -8.06 46.13
C CYS A 158 -10.37 -9.46 45.58
N LYS A 159 -10.01 -9.74 44.31
CA LYS A 159 -10.17 -11.10 43.74
C LYS A 159 -9.20 -12.13 44.33
N THR A 160 -8.17 -11.70 45.05
CA THR A 160 -7.11 -12.59 45.57
C THR A 160 -7.37 -13.04 47.00
N CYS A 161 -7.76 -12.13 47.90
CA CYS A 161 -8.10 -12.48 49.29
C CYS A 161 -9.60 -12.35 49.60
N ASN A 162 -10.42 -11.92 48.64
CA ASN A 162 -11.87 -11.72 48.79
C ASN A 162 -12.29 -10.71 49.86
N GLU A 163 -11.36 -9.95 50.43
CA GLU A 163 -11.63 -8.86 51.36
C GLU A 163 -12.01 -7.57 50.64
N LEU A 164 -12.71 -6.71 51.37
CA LEU A 164 -13.24 -5.44 50.90
C LEU A 164 -12.27 -4.29 51.22
N GLY A 165 -12.23 -3.27 50.35
CA GLY A 165 -11.46 -2.03 50.58
C GLY A 165 -10.14 -1.92 49.79
N HIS A 166 -9.75 -2.95 49.04
CA HIS A 166 -8.57 -2.92 48.17
C HIS A 166 -8.78 -3.78 46.91
N ASN A 167 -7.96 -3.59 45.88
CA ASN A 167 -8.01 -4.40 44.66
C ASN A 167 -6.92 -5.48 44.67
N SER A 168 -6.96 -6.44 43.74
CA SER A 168 -5.98 -7.54 43.68
C SER A 168 -4.53 -7.06 43.48
N ILE A 169 -4.30 -5.87 42.93
CA ILE A 169 -2.96 -5.33 42.68
C ILE A 169 -2.33 -4.85 43.99
N THR A 170 -3.11 -4.19 44.84
CA THR A 170 -2.67 -3.66 46.14
C THR A 170 -2.93 -4.65 47.28
N CYS A 171 -3.13 -5.93 46.97
CA CYS A 171 -3.47 -6.93 47.98
C CYS A 171 -2.27 -7.19 48.91
N PRO A 172 -2.43 -7.03 50.25
CA PRO A 172 -1.36 -7.29 51.20
C PRO A 172 -0.79 -8.71 51.09
N SER A 173 -1.65 -9.70 50.79
CA SER A 173 -1.22 -11.09 50.61
C SER A 173 -0.28 -11.30 49.41
N ILE A 174 -0.38 -10.47 48.36
CA ILE A 174 0.53 -10.51 47.20
C ILE A 174 1.83 -9.77 47.53
N GLN A 175 1.76 -8.62 48.20
CA GLN A 175 2.94 -7.86 48.63
C GLN A 175 3.84 -8.69 49.55
N VAL A 176 3.25 -9.41 50.52
CA VAL A 176 3.99 -10.32 51.40
C VAL A 176 4.62 -11.50 50.65
N ARG A 177 3.96 -12.05 49.62
CA ARG A 177 4.55 -13.11 48.76
C ARG A 177 5.69 -12.60 47.90
N ASN A 178 5.64 -11.36 47.43
CA ASN A 178 6.70 -10.76 46.62
C ASN A 178 7.92 -10.40 47.48
N SER A 179 7.73 -9.90 48.71
CA SER A 179 8.83 -9.69 49.65
C SER A 179 9.55 -10.99 50.04
N ARG A 180 8.84 -12.12 50.18
CA ARG A 180 9.47 -13.44 50.41
C ARG A 180 10.20 -14.02 49.20
N ARG A 181 9.81 -13.62 47.97
CA ARG A 181 10.52 -14.02 46.74
C ARG A 181 11.75 -13.15 46.47
N ASN A 182 11.74 -11.88 46.91
CA ASN A 182 12.84 -10.95 46.66
C ASN A 182 14.01 -11.10 47.64
N SER A 183 13.92 -11.97 48.65
CA SER A 183 15.04 -12.33 49.52
C SER A 183 15.93 -13.45 48.94
N ASN A 184 15.66 -13.95 47.72
CA ASN A 184 16.42 -15.05 47.09
C ASN A 184 16.91 -14.74 45.66
N LEU A 185 17.18 -13.49 45.32
CA LEU A 185 17.90 -13.12 44.10
C LEU A 185 19.10 -12.24 44.42
N HIS A 186 20.16 -12.87 44.93
CA HIS A 186 21.51 -12.41 44.67
C HIS A 186 22.25 -13.51 43.90
N VAL A 187 22.21 -13.44 42.57
CA VAL A 187 23.20 -14.11 41.72
C VAL A 187 23.68 -13.08 40.68
N PRO A 188 25.00 -12.85 40.55
CA PRO A 188 25.55 -11.88 39.60
C PRO A 188 25.33 -12.30 38.14
N LEU A 189 25.13 -11.31 37.26
CA LEU A 189 24.88 -11.44 35.82
C LEU A 189 26.15 -11.83 35.02
N SER A 190 26.91 -12.84 35.45
CA SER A 190 28.16 -13.25 34.79
C SER A 190 28.17 -14.68 34.22
N GLN A 191 27.05 -15.43 34.29
CA GLN A 191 27.04 -16.85 33.88
C GLN A 191 25.96 -17.26 32.86
N LEU A 192 25.37 -16.34 32.10
CA LEU A 192 24.59 -16.71 30.92
C LEU A 192 25.46 -16.71 29.66
N THR A 193 26.41 -17.64 29.57
CA THR A 193 26.95 -18.03 28.27
C THR A 193 27.13 -19.55 28.16
N LYS A 194 26.68 -20.08 27.01
CA LYS A 194 27.04 -21.36 26.36
C LYS A 194 26.28 -22.61 26.84
N LYS A 195 25.40 -23.16 25.97
CA LYS A 195 25.74 -24.13 24.90
C LYS A 195 24.55 -25.08 24.66
N CYS A 196 23.82 -24.91 23.57
CA CYS A 196 22.86 -25.92 23.11
C CYS A 196 23.64 -27.02 22.36
N ARG A 197 23.66 -28.25 22.90
CA ARG A 197 24.13 -29.45 22.20
C ARG A 197 22.94 -30.38 21.93
N LYS A 198 22.85 -30.83 20.68
CA LYS A 198 21.93 -31.86 20.17
C LYS A 198 22.04 -33.16 20.99
N SER A 199 20.91 -33.80 21.24
CA SER A 199 20.83 -35.25 21.41
C SER A 199 19.57 -35.78 20.71
N LYS A 200 19.79 -36.74 19.80
CA LYS A 200 18.80 -37.70 19.30
C LYS A 200 18.41 -38.65 20.45
N GLY A 201 17.17 -39.13 20.44
CA GLY A 201 16.71 -40.23 21.30
C GLY A 201 15.20 -40.40 21.15
N GLU A 202 14.79 -41.60 20.78
CA GLU A 202 13.45 -42.04 20.36
C GLU A 202 12.44 -42.12 21.52
N ALA A 203 11.15 -41.95 21.19
CA ALA A 203 10.04 -42.61 21.89
C ALA A 203 8.78 -42.59 21.00
N GLU A 204 8.32 -43.79 20.63
CA GLU A 204 7.03 -44.15 20.04
C GLU A 204 5.83 -43.63 20.87
N ALA A 205 4.82 -43.02 20.24
CA ALA A 205 3.58 -43.59 19.70
C ALA A 205 2.37 -43.41 20.63
N LEU A 206 1.33 -42.70 20.16
CA LEU A 206 -0.08 -42.99 20.45
C LEU A 206 -1.01 -42.21 19.50
N ILE A 207 -1.76 -42.99 18.71
CA ILE A 207 -3.15 -42.80 18.26
C ILE A 207 -3.45 -41.82 17.12
N GLY A 208 -4.11 -42.34 16.07
CA GLY A 208 -5.15 -41.58 15.37
C GLY A 208 -5.34 -41.84 13.87
N ARG A 209 -5.83 -43.03 13.49
CA ARG A 209 -6.30 -43.36 12.13
C ARG A 209 -7.34 -42.34 11.60
N LYS A 210 -7.11 -41.78 10.41
CA LYS A 210 -8.19 -41.44 9.46
C LYS A 210 -7.86 -41.96 8.05
N ARG A 211 -8.92 -42.50 7.45
CA ARG A 211 -8.97 -43.38 6.29
C ARG A 211 -8.62 -42.64 4.99
N LYS A 212 -7.86 -43.30 4.10
CA LYS A 212 -7.82 -42.95 2.67
C LYS A 212 -9.16 -43.34 2.05
N VAL A 213 -9.85 -42.37 1.46
CA VAL A 213 -10.92 -42.62 0.50
C VAL A 213 -10.41 -42.12 -0.84
N ALA A 214 -10.29 -43.04 -1.79
CA ALA A 214 -10.08 -42.75 -3.19
C ALA A 214 -11.31 -41.99 -3.70
N LEU A 215 -11.10 -40.87 -4.39
CA LEU A 215 -12.13 -40.26 -5.21
C LEU A 215 -11.65 -40.23 -6.65
N SER A 216 -12.35 -41.03 -7.44
CA SER A 216 -12.25 -41.25 -8.87
C SER A 216 -12.45 -39.95 -9.67
N GLN A 217 -11.65 -39.81 -10.72
CA GLN A 217 -11.90 -38.90 -11.84
C GLN A 217 -13.22 -39.26 -12.53
N PRO A 218 -14.04 -38.28 -12.94
CA PRO A 218 -15.01 -38.49 -14.00
C PRO A 218 -14.36 -38.21 -15.36
N GLN A 219 -14.29 -39.23 -16.20
CA GLN A 219 -14.18 -39.07 -17.65
C GLN A 219 -15.48 -38.48 -18.18
N VAL A 220 -15.41 -37.38 -18.92
CA VAL A 220 -16.47 -36.95 -19.83
C VAL A 220 -15.92 -37.07 -21.24
N GLN A 221 -16.56 -37.93 -22.02
CA GLN A 221 -16.28 -38.12 -23.44
C GLN A 221 -16.81 -36.92 -24.22
N VAL A 222 -15.96 -36.28 -25.02
CA VAL A 222 -16.40 -35.41 -26.10
C VAL A 222 -15.86 -36.02 -27.39
N SER A 223 -16.81 -36.48 -28.19
CA SER A 223 -16.62 -37.08 -29.50
C SER A 223 -16.09 -36.08 -30.51
N SER A 224 -15.21 -36.61 -31.36
CA SER A 224 -14.61 -36.02 -32.54
C SER A 224 -15.62 -35.56 -33.59
N SER A 225 -15.41 -34.36 -34.12
CA SER A 225 -15.69 -34.05 -35.53
C SER A 225 -14.69 -33.00 -36.02
N GLN A 226 -13.93 -33.33 -37.06
CA GLN A 226 -13.12 -32.40 -37.88
C GLN A 226 -13.93 -32.00 -39.14
N PRO A 227 -13.35 -31.30 -40.14
CA PRO A 227 -13.62 -29.89 -40.39
C PRO A 227 -14.36 -29.68 -41.73
N LEU A 228 -14.98 -28.51 -41.92
CA LEU A 228 -15.43 -28.08 -43.25
C LEU A 228 -14.81 -26.74 -43.62
N SER A 229 -13.93 -26.83 -44.61
CA SER A 229 -13.36 -25.78 -45.43
C SER A 229 -14.45 -25.12 -46.28
N THR A 230 -14.53 -23.78 -46.24
CA THR A 230 -14.94 -23.00 -47.41
C THR A 230 -14.06 -21.76 -47.51
N THR A 231 -13.22 -21.79 -48.54
CA THR A 231 -12.50 -20.67 -49.11
C THR A 231 -13.49 -19.72 -49.77
N LYS A 232 -13.38 -18.41 -49.50
CA LYS A 232 -13.65 -17.36 -50.49
C LYS A 232 -12.67 -16.20 -50.28
N GLU A 233 -11.78 -16.06 -51.25
CA GLU A 233 -11.05 -14.84 -51.60
C GLU A 233 -12.05 -13.71 -51.91
N VAL A 234 -11.75 -12.42 -51.72
CA VAL A 234 -11.11 -11.44 -52.65
C VAL A 234 -11.56 -10.04 -52.12
N PRO A 235 -10.97 -8.86 -52.43
CA PRO A 235 -9.61 -8.47 -52.83
C PRO A 235 -8.96 -7.40 -51.91
N SER A 236 -7.66 -7.28 -52.10
CA SER A 236 -6.80 -6.11 -51.86
C SER A 236 -7.36 -4.83 -52.51
N MET A 237 -7.44 -3.74 -51.74
CA MET A 237 -7.58 -2.38 -52.26
C MET A 237 -6.35 -1.58 -51.83
N HIS A 238 -5.44 -1.39 -52.78
CA HIS A 238 -4.52 -0.26 -52.80
C HIS A 238 -5.34 1.02 -52.97
N PHE A 239 -5.09 2.07 -52.18
CA PHE A 239 -5.22 3.44 -52.67
C PHE A 239 -4.30 4.41 -51.93
N ALA A 240 -3.36 4.92 -52.71
CA ALA A 240 -2.80 6.27 -52.75
C ALA A 240 -2.46 7.02 -51.45
N SER A 241 -1.16 7.19 -51.27
CA SER A 241 -0.55 8.37 -50.64
C SER A 241 -1.08 9.66 -51.30
N SER A 242 -1.46 10.64 -50.50
CA SER A 242 -1.57 12.03 -50.94
C SER A 242 -0.93 12.91 -49.87
N SER A 243 0.32 13.25 -50.17
CA SER A 243 1.12 14.30 -49.56
C SER A 243 0.57 15.66 -49.97
N SER A 244 0.07 16.41 -49.00
CA SER A 244 -0.22 17.84 -49.14
C SER A 244 0.56 18.58 -48.05
N GLN A 245 1.77 19.01 -48.41
CA GLN A 245 2.46 20.09 -47.70
C GLN A 245 1.78 21.43 -48.02
N PRO A 246 1.69 22.34 -47.04
CA PRO A 246 1.68 23.78 -47.32
C PRO A 246 3.08 24.36 -47.08
N GLN A 247 3.63 25.00 -48.11
CA GLN A 247 4.82 25.86 -48.06
C GLN A 247 4.44 27.30 -47.64
N PRO A 248 5.41 28.11 -47.16
CA PRO A 248 5.17 29.25 -46.29
C PRO A 248 4.90 30.55 -47.06
N SER A 249 4.00 31.39 -46.53
CA SER A 249 3.84 32.78 -46.96
C SER A 249 4.56 33.71 -45.98
N SER A 250 5.62 34.32 -46.49
CA SER A 250 6.31 35.46 -45.90
C SER A 250 5.46 36.72 -45.99
N HIS A 251 5.14 37.34 -44.86
CA HIS A 251 4.84 38.77 -44.83
C HIS A 251 5.51 39.40 -43.60
N LEU A 252 6.53 40.20 -43.88
CA LEU A 252 7.16 41.16 -42.97
C LEU A 252 6.10 42.15 -42.47
N GLY A 253 6.10 42.46 -41.18
CA GLY A 253 5.17 43.44 -40.61
C GLY A 253 5.60 43.86 -39.20
N ALA A 254 6.03 45.11 -39.11
CA ALA A 254 6.72 45.78 -38.02
C ALA A 254 6.13 45.66 -36.59
N ILE A 255 7.08 45.80 -35.67
CA ILE A 255 7.00 46.04 -34.23
C ILE A 255 6.14 47.28 -33.92
N TYR A 256 5.23 47.18 -32.94
CA TYR A 256 4.81 48.33 -32.13
C TYR A 256 4.42 47.86 -30.71
N LEU A 257 5.22 48.26 -29.71
CA LEU A 257 4.85 48.20 -28.29
C LEU A 257 4.07 49.48 -27.93
N PRO A 258 2.97 49.41 -27.16
CA PRO A 258 2.33 50.58 -26.56
C PRO A 258 3.00 50.96 -25.21
N PRO A 259 3.00 52.26 -24.84
CA PRO A 259 3.65 52.75 -23.64
C PRO A 259 2.78 52.58 -22.38
N SER A 260 3.47 52.37 -21.27
CA SER A 260 2.92 52.37 -19.90
C SER A 260 2.53 53.79 -19.47
N PHE A 261 1.37 53.90 -18.81
CA PHE A 261 1.02 54.98 -17.89
C PHE A 261 0.83 54.38 -16.51
#